data_AF-A0A0R1KKH2-F1
#
_entry.id   AF-A0A0R1KKH2-F1
#
_cell.length_a   1.000
_cell.length_b   1.000
_cell.length_c   1.000
_cell.angle_alpha   90.00
_cell.angle_beta   90.00
_cell.angle_gamma   90.00
#
_symmetry.space_group_name_H-M   'P 1'
#
loop_
_entity.id
_entity.type
_entity.pdbx_description
1 polymer ?
#
loop_
_entity_poly.entity_id
_entity_poly.type
_entity_poly.pdbx_seq_one_letter_code
_entity_poly.pdbx_strand_id
1 'polypeptide(L)'
;MGKNNLLLATLFASAALLTPQIVHADAVDTATQADPSVQSTQVEQQTTPDQQASTVQTQAESADTTAQTNQDTQVTQDSQTAQPQDTTRTQVGYTDQAVDGVFTVNGNIAHIYDPNGQLVTNRALMANTDWYTNARRSVQNGKVYYHVATSEYVDSESGAFTNNVESYTGTADVVYKSNSSIHSFSGYGSKATYLGNDLATGSSWQVNKRAKVGNKYWYQIAANTWIPQDNVVLNNTSYASADWVTGVPLISQRPELPNGCEITAVTMMLQYAGANVNKMQLAQEMPRSSNPNYGYMGQPWDNTGITIFPPALMNLVEKYAGTAKNMTGETFDAIKYQINIGHPVVTWNTLHGFPYHALVVTGYDANNVYYNDCWTNQSTQMNINSFIANWDTQNRRAISY
;
A
#
# COMPACT_ATOMS: atom_id res chain seq x y z
N MET A 1 -6.07 14.41 61.33
CA MET A 1 -6.39 13.72 60.06
C MET A 1 -5.54 14.34 58.96
N GLY A 2 -4.69 13.56 58.30
CA GLY A 2 -3.92 14.06 57.15
C GLY A 2 -4.71 13.98 55.85
N LYS A 3 -4.40 14.85 54.89
CA LYS A 3 -4.81 14.73 53.49
C LYS A 3 -3.55 14.82 52.63
N ASN A 4 -3.18 13.72 51.98
CA ASN A 4 -2.07 13.71 51.02
C ASN A 4 -2.61 14.20 49.67
N ASN A 5 -2.15 15.37 49.22
CA ASN A 5 -2.40 15.82 47.85
C ASN A 5 -1.37 15.15 46.92
N LEU A 6 -1.78 14.12 46.19
CA LEU A 6 -0.93 13.45 45.22
C LEU A 6 -0.95 14.20 43.88
N LEU A 7 0.05 15.05 43.65
CA LEU A 7 0.27 15.71 42.36
C LEU A 7 0.85 14.70 41.36
N LEU A 8 0.00 14.22 40.45
CA LEU A 8 0.41 13.30 39.38
C LEU A 8 0.98 14.11 38.21
N ALA A 9 2.30 14.32 38.21
CA ALA A 9 3.00 14.98 37.10
C ALA A 9 3.21 13.99 35.95
N THR A 10 2.37 14.07 34.90
CA THR A 10 2.54 13.30 33.67
C THR A 10 3.71 13.84 32.84
N LEU A 11 4.82 13.13 32.84
CA LEU A 11 5.88 13.37 31.84
C LEU A 11 5.37 12.95 30.46
N PHE A 12 5.24 13.92 29.55
CA PHE A 12 5.15 13.62 28.12
C PHE A 12 6.53 13.16 27.62
N ALA A 13 6.74 11.84 27.63
CA ALA A 13 7.87 11.25 26.93
C ALA A 13 7.66 11.45 25.42
N SER A 14 8.38 12.41 24.83
CA SER A 14 8.38 12.62 23.38
C SER A 14 9.07 11.44 22.71
N ALA A 15 8.28 10.48 22.24
CA ALA A 15 8.77 9.32 21.51
C ALA A 15 9.22 9.76 20.11
N ALA A 16 10.50 10.10 19.99
CA ALA A 16 11.16 10.24 18.71
C ALA A 16 11.15 8.88 18.00
N LEU A 17 10.24 8.72 17.02
CA LEU A 17 10.08 7.49 16.24
C LEU A 17 11.30 7.31 15.33
N LEU A 18 12.34 6.67 15.87
CA LEU A 18 13.43 6.09 15.08
C LEU A 18 12.85 4.95 14.24
N THR A 19 12.50 5.25 12.99
CA THR A 19 12.21 4.23 11.98
C THR A 19 13.45 3.35 11.79
N PRO A 20 13.35 2.02 11.88
CA PRO A 20 14.51 1.15 11.68
C PRO A 20 15.07 1.33 10.26
N GLN A 21 16.40 1.48 10.17
CA GLN A 21 17.08 1.65 8.90
C GLN A 21 17.29 0.28 8.25
N ILE A 22 16.37 -0.12 7.38
CA ILE A 22 16.49 -1.34 6.57
C ILE A 22 17.61 -1.14 5.54
N VAL A 23 18.59 -2.04 5.52
CA VAL A 23 19.65 -2.06 4.51
C VAL A 23 19.13 -2.75 3.25
N HIS A 24 19.41 -2.20 2.06
CA HIS A 24 18.95 -2.78 0.79
C HIS A 24 19.96 -3.79 0.22
N ALA A 25 19.53 -5.04 0.04
CA ALA A 25 20.22 -6.00 -0.84
C ALA A 25 20.09 -5.61 -2.32
N ASP A 26 21.17 -5.83 -3.07
CA ASP A 26 21.22 -5.56 -4.51
C ASP A 26 20.27 -6.46 -5.32
N ALA A 27 19.87 -5.98 -6.50
CA ALA A 27 19.21 -6.80 -7.49
C ALA A 27 20.23 -7.69 -8.21
N VAL A 28 19.93 -8.98 -8.34
CA VAL A 28 20.72 -9.91 -9.15
C VAL A 28 20.15 -9.91 -10.56
N ASP A 29 20.86 -9.31 -11.52
CA ASP A 29 20.51 -9.44 -12.94
C ASP A 29 20.71 -10.88 -13.40
N THR A 30 19.61 -11.60 -13.64
CA THR A 30 19.59 -12.98 -14.17
C THR A 30 19.88 -13.01 -15.67
N ALA A 31 21.03 -12.48 -16.07
CA ALA A 31 21.51 -12.50 -17.44
C ALA A 31 22.07 -13.90 -17.81
N THR A 32 21.46 -14.51 -18.83
CA THR A 32 22.01 -15.61 -19.64
C THR A 32 22.00 -17.03 -19.04
N GLN A 33 20.95 -17.80 -19.36
CA GLN A 33 21.15 -18.98 -20.21
C GLN A 33 20.11 -18.98 -21.34
N ALA A 34 20.54 -19.31 -22.55
CA ALA A 34 19.68 -19.42 -23.73
C ALA A 34 19.81 -20.83 -24.32
N ASP A 35 18.68 -21.50 -24.52
CA ASP A 35 18.58 -22.82 -25.16
C ASP A 35 18.02 -22.66 -26.59
N PRO A 36 18.78 -23.00 -27.65
CA PRO A 36 18.42 -22.69 -29.03
C PRO A 36 17.55 -23.79 -29.69
N SER A 37 16.34 -24.09 -29.19
CA SER A 37 15.52 -25.19 -29.77
C SER A 37 13.98 -25.08 -29.70
N VAL A 38 13.37 -24.07 -30.33
CA VAL A 38 11.95 -24.18 -30.81
C VAL A 38 11.79 -23.57 -32.21
N GLN A 39 11.22 -24.35 -33.14
CA GLN A 39 10.79 -23.85 -34.45
C GLN A 39 9.39 -23.20 -34.35
N SER A 40 9.24 -21.96 -34.81
CA SER A 40 7.93 -21.29 -34.91
C SER A 40 7.33 -21.46 -36.30
N THR A 41 6.32 -22.32 -36.42
CA THR A 41 5.48 -22.41 -37.62
C THR A 41 4.64 -21.15 -37.76
N GLN A 42 4.70 -20.47 -38.92
CA GLN A 42 3.76 -19.40 -39.27
C GLN A 42 2.85 -19.85 -40.40
N VAL A 43 1.56 -19.54 -40.29
CA VAL A 43 0.58 -19.63 -41.37
C VAL A 43 -0.21 -18.32 -41.42
N GLU A 44 -0.17 -17.72 -42.60
CA GLU A 44 -1.02 -16.67 -43.19
C GLU A 44 -2.09 -15.95 -42.33
N GLN A 45 -2.10 -14.61 -42.41
CA GLN A 45 -3.30 -13.95 -42.95
C GLN A 45 -3.00 -12.67 -43.75
N GLN A 46 -2.90 -12.88 -45.07
CA GLN A 46 -3.30 -12.03 -46.19
C GLN A 46 -4.00 -10.67 -45.90
N THR A 47 -3.40 -9.57 -46.37
CA THR A 47 -4.10 -8.33 -46.82
C THR A 47 -3.32 -7.61 -47.93
N THR A 48 -4.03 -6.96 -48.86
CA THR A 48 -3.52 -6.18 -50.02
C THR A 48 -4.62 -5.22 -50.52
N PRO A 49 -4.34 -4.22 -51.37
CA PRO A 49 -3.06 -3.54 -51.68
C PRO A 49 -3.13 -1.99 -51.63
N ASP A 50 -1.97 -1.33 -51.73
CA ASP A 50 -1.81 0.13 -51.93
C ASP A 50 -2.01 0.58 -53.38
N GLN A 51 -2.56 1.80 -53.56
CA GLN A 51 -2.36 2.77 -54.66
C GLN A 51 -2.86 4.15 -54.18
N GLN A 52 -2.34 5.34 -54.50
CA GLN A 52 -1.19 5.82 -55.32
C GLN A 52 -0.87 7.28 -54.85
N ALA A 53 0.10 8.09 -55.31
CA ALA A 53 0.93 8.11 -56.53
C ALA A 53 2.34 8.74 -56.26
N SER A 54 2.99 9.30 -57.29
CA SER A 54 4.41 9.70 -57.35
C SER A 54 4.69 11.22 -57.41
N THR A 55 5.91 11.63 -57.02
CA THR A 55 6.86 12.45 -57.84
C THR A 55 8.31 12.25 -57.31
N VAL A 56 9.29 11.79 -58.11
CA VAL A 56 10.24 12.57 -58.95
C VAL A 56 11.06 13.57 -58.10
N GLN A 57 12.39 13.50 -57.92
CA GLN A 57 13.52 13.52 -58.91
C GLN A 57 14.86 13.20 -58.17
N THR A 58 16.07 12.85 -58.71
CA THR A 58 16.57 12.06 -59.87
C THR A 58 18.13 11.94 -59.80
N GLN A 59 18.72 10.88 -60.38
CA GLN A 59 20.17 10.67 -60.73
C GLN A 59 21.22 10.36 -59.64
N ALA A 60 22.35 9.78 -60.09
CA ALA A 60 23.46 9.20 -59.32
C ALA A 60 24.76 9.12 -60.16
N GLU A 61 25.93 9.10 -59.50
CA GLU A 61 27.30 8.77 -59.99
C GLU A 61 28.26 8.86 -58.76
N SER A 62 29.49 8.32 -58.72
CA SER A 62 30.09 7.06 -59.22
C SER A 62 31.51 6.89 -58.60
N ALA A 63 32.22 5.79 -58.91
CA ALA A 63 33.55 5.37 -58.40
C ALA A 63 33.60 4.95 -56.90
N ASP A 64 34.21 3.85 -56.43
CA ASP A 64 35.23 2.87 -56.87
C ASP A 64 36.58 2.99 -56.09
N THR A 65 37.42 1.97 -56.20
CA THR A 65 38.21 1.35 -55.12
C THR A 65 39.67 1.78 -55.05
N THR A 66 40.31 1.52 -53.89
CA THR A 66 41.67 0.94 -53.84
C THR A 66 41.96 0.28 -52.49
N ALA A 67 42.91 -0.64 -52.43
CA ALA A 67 43.28 -1.40 -51.23
C ALA A 67 44.77 -1.79 -51.21
N GLN A 68 45.35 -1.92 -50.01
CA GLN A 68 46.65 -2.54 -49.65
C GLN A 68 46.50 -3.01 -48.17
N THR A 69 46.81 -4.24 -47.71
CA THR A 69 48.01 -5.12 -47.78
C THR A 69 49.21 -4.58 -46.97
N ASN A 70 50.05 -5.38 -46.28
CA ASN A 70 50.21 -6.85 -46.25
C ASN A 70 50.96 -7.38 -44.98
N GLN A 71 50.88 -8.70 -44.73
CA GLN A 71 51.80 -9.61 -43.98
C GLN A 71 52.11 -9.30 -42.48
N ASP A 72 52.05 -10.23 -41.51
CA ASP A 72 52.46 -11.66 -41.37
C ASP A 72 53.96 -11.89 -41.05
N THR A 73 54.22 -12.61 -39.95
CA THR A 73 55.48 -13.32 -39.58
C THR A 73 55.22 -14.21 -38.36
N GLN A 74 55.67 -15.47 -38.40
CA GLN A 74 55.55 -16.46 -37.33
C GLN A 74 56.93 -16.89 -36.80
N VAL A 75 57.07 -17.09 -35.48
CA VAL A 75 58.28 -17.68 -34.85
C VAL A 75 57.85 -18.66 -33.73
N THR A 76 58.63 -19.73 -33.54
CA THR A 76 58.30 -20.91 -32.73
C THR A 76 59.39 -21.17 -31.69
N GLN A 77 59.04 -21.54 -30.43
CA GLN A 77 59.59 -22.75 -29.77
C GLN A 77 59.05 -23.06 -28.34
N ASP A 78 58.82 -24.36 -28.13
CA ASP A 78 59.10 -25.22 -26.95
C ASP A 78 58.59 -24.97 -25.51
N SER A 79 57.82 -25.99 -25.06
CA SER A 79 58.05 -26.84 -23.88
C SER A 79 57.58 -26.49 -22.44
N GLN A 80 57.16 -27.60 -21.78
CA GLN A 80 57.09 -27.89 -20.32
C GLN A 80 56.00 -27.25 -19.43
N THR A 81 54.91 -28.01 -19.28
CA THR A 81 54.31 -28.45 -17.99
C THR A 81 54.41 -27.57 -16.74
N ALA A 82 53.26 -27.01 -16.34
CA ALA A 82 52.89 -26.87 -14.93
C ALA A 82 51.38 -27.11 -14.78
N GLN A 83 50.97 -27.99 -13.86
CA GLN A 83 49.56 -28.29 -13.58
C GLN A 83 49.08 -27.43 -12.39
N PRO A 84 48.10 -26.53 -12.57
CA PRO A 84 47.38 -25.95 -11.44
C PRO A 84 46.60 -27.04 -10.70
N GLN A 85 46.64 -27.03 -9.37
CA GLN A 85 45.98 -28.07 -8.57
C GLN A 85 44.45 -28.01 -8.76
N ASP A 86 43.82 -29.19 -8.80
CA ASP A 86 42.37 -29.34 -8.73
C ASP A 86 41.89 -28.97 -7.32
N THR A 87 41.54 -27.69 -7.14
CA THR A 87 40.69 -27.28 -6.02
C THR A 87 39.28 -27.77 -6.31
N THR A 88 38.96 -28.95 -5.81
CA THR A 88 37.72 -29.68 -6.11
C THR A 88 36.50 -28.87 -5.68
N ARG A 89 35.96 -28.07 -6.61
CA ARG A 89 34.85 -27.13 -6.33
C ARG A 89 33.56 -27.92 -6.18
N THR A 90 33.22 -28.28 -4.94
CA THR A 90 31.92 -28.82 -4.58
C THR A 90 30.83 -27.85 -5.03
N GLN A 91 30.15 -28.15 -6.15
CA GLN A 91 28.91 -27.46 -6.52
C GLN A 91 27.85 -27.83 -5.49
N VAL A 92 27.67 -26.95 -4.49
CA VAL A 92 26.60 -27.08 -3.51
C VAL A 92 25.29 -26.95 -4.27
N GLY A 93 24.54 -28.04 -4.40
CA GLY A 93 23.22 -28.00 -5.01
C GLY A 93 22.29 -27.12 -4.17
N TYR A 94 21.80 -26.04 -4.77
CA TYR A 94 20.89 -25.11 -4.12
C TYR A 94 19.70 -24.75 -5.03
N THR A 95 18.60 -24.33 -4.42
CA THR A 95 17.45 -23.73 -5.10
C THR A 95 17.15 -22.37 -4.47
N ASP A 96 17.06 -21.34 -5.30
CA ASP A 96 16.69 -19.98 -4.87
C ASP A 96 15.20 -19.76 -5.12
N GLN A 97 14.47 -19.44 -4.06
CA GLN A 97 13.08 -18.99 -4.11
C GLN A 97 13.04 -17.47 -4.05
N ALA A 98 12.44 -16.82 -5.06
CA ALA A 98 12.18 -15.38 -4.99
C ALA A 98 11.24 -15.05 -3.83
N VAL A 99 11.62 -14.05 -3.03
CA VAL A 99 10.85 -13.49 -1.92
C VAL A 99 10.93 -11.96 -1.98
N ASP A 100 10.21 -11.27 -1.12
CA ASP A 100 10.40 -9.84 -0.87
C ASP A 100 10.10 -9.60 0.60
N GLY A 101 11.10 -9.23 1.41
CA GLY A 101 10.94 -9.14 2.85
C GLY A 101 12.13 -8.54 3.57
N VAL A 102 12.14 -8.67 4.89
CA VAL A 102 13.22 -8.24 5.78
C VAL A 102 13.71 -9.42 6.60
N PHE A 103 15.02 -9.62 6.63
CA PHE A 103 15.70 -10.50 7.57
C PHE A 103 16.28 -9.66 8.71
N THR A 104 15.69 -9.77 9.89
CA THR A 104 16.18 -9.12 11.12
C THR A 104 17.21 -10.02 11.77
N VAL A 105 18.44 -9.54 11.93
CA VAL A 105 19.50 -10.28 12.64
C VAL A 105 19.18 -10.36 14.13
N ASN A 106 19.39 -11.52 14.76
CA ASN A 106 19.14 -11.73 16.18
C ASN A 106 20.10 -10.90 17.08
N GLY A 107 20.04 -11.10 18.40
CA GLY A 107 20.87 -10.38 19.38
C GLY A 107 22.40 -10.65 19.33
N ASN A 108 22.89 -11.35 18.30
CA ASN A 108 24.32 -11.62 18.03
C ASN A 108 24.65 -11.22 16.58
N ILE A 109 25.93 -11.02 16.25
CA ILE A 109 26.33 -10.83 14.85
C ILE A 109 26.00 -12.06 14.00
N ALA A 110 25.67 -11.86 12.72
CA ALA A 110 25.42 -12.94 11.77
C ALA A 110 26.53 -13.06 10.74
N HIS A 111 27.00 -14.29 10.51
CA HIS A 111 28.00 -14.60 9.50
C HIS A 111 27.41 -14.56 8.08
N ILE A 112 28.22 -14.07 7.15
CA ILE A 112 27.87 -13.94 5.73
C ILE A 112 28.57 -15.03 4.93
N TYR A 113 27.90 -15.57 3.93
CA TYR A 113 28.37 -16.66 3.07
C TYR A 113 28.29 -16.25 1.60
N ASP A 114 29.27 -16.69 0.81
CA ASP A 114 29.33 -16.48 -0.64
C ASP A 114 28.34 -17.41 -1.40
N PRO A 115 28.22 -17.31 -2.74
CA PRO A 115 27.30 -18.17 -3.50
C PRO A 115 27.68 -19.65 -3.52
N ASN A 116 28.89 -20.01 -3.09
CA ASN A 116 29.40 -21.37 -2.94
C ASN A 116 29.27 -21.89 -1.50
N GLY A 117 28.70 -21.11 -0.58
CA GLY A 117 28.57 -21.44 0.84
C GLY A 117 29.85 -21.23 1.67
N GLN A 118 30.86 -20.55 1.14
CA GLN A 118 32.09 -20.23 1.86
C GLN A 118 31.89 -19.02 2.77
N LEU A 119 32.49 -19.07 3.97
CA LEU A 119 32.40 -17.99 4.97
C LEU A 119 33.14 -16.73 4.48
N VAL A 120 32.45 -15.61 4.42
CA VAL A 120 33.04 -14.27 4.24
C VAL A 120 33.66 -13.85 5.57
N THR A 121 34.99 -13.72 5.62
CA THR A 121 35.75 -13.55 6.88
C THR A 121 36.07 -12.10 7.24
N ASN A 122 35.88 -11.15 6.32
CA ASN A 122 36.20 -9.74 6.50
C ASN A 122 35.00 -8.86 6.91
N ARG A 123 33.76 -9.40 6.93
CA ARG A 123 32.55 -8.71 7.40
C ARG A 123 31.49 -9.67 7.94
N ALA A 124 30.58 -9.12 8.74
CA ALA A 124 29.43 -9.79 9.33
C ALA A 124 28.27 -8.77 9.46
N LEU A 125 27.03 -9.25 9.56
CA LEU A 125 25.89 -8.37 9.84
C LEU A 125 25.81 -8.09 11.35
N MET A 126 25.43 -6.87 11.74
CA MET A 126 25.36 -6.46 13.14
C MET A 126 24.08 -6.97 13.83
N ALA A 127 24.18 -7.30 15.12
CA ALA A 127 23.05 -7.72 15.94
C ALA A 127 21.88 -6.71 15.89
N ASN A 128 20.64 -7.21 15.79
CA ASN A 128 19.41 -6.41 15.73
C ASN A 128 19.38 -5.39 14.56
N THR A 129 19.93 -5.75 13.39
CA THR A 129 19.81 -4.94 12.17
C THR A 129 18.92 -5.60 11.12
N ASP A 130 18.19 -4.78 10.37
CA ASP A 130 17.21 -5.19 9.37
C ASP A 130 17.81 -5.16 7.96
N TRP A 131 17.76 -6.30 7.26
CA TRP A 131 18.30 -6.45 5.90
C TRP A 131 17.18 -6.84 4.95
N TYR A 132 16.92 -6.03 3.93
CA TYR A 132 16.05 -6.40 2.83
C TYR A 132 16.55 -7.69 2.17
N THR A 133 15.63 -8.60 1.83
CA THR A 133 15.97 -9.81 1.09
C THR A 133 14.99 -10.08 -0.05
N ASN A 134 15.54 -10.48 -1.20
CA ASN A 134 14.85 -10.82 -2.44
C ASN A 134 14.93 -12.32 -2.81
N ALA A 135 15.75 -13.10 -2.12
CA ALA A 135 15.93 -14.52 -2.40
C ALA A 135 16.16 -15.35 -1.13
N ARG A 136 15.39 -16.43 -0.99
CA ARG A 136 15.53 -17.47 0.03
C ARG A 136 16.16 -18.71 -0.62
N ARG A 137 17.43 -18.94 -0.33
CA ARG A 137 18.22 -20.09 -0.79
C ARG A 137 17.95 -21.31 0.09
N SER A 138 17.74 -22.46 -0.52
CA SER A 138 17.70 -23.77 0.16
C SER A 138 18.84 -24.64 -0.39
N VAL A 139 19.71 -25.18 0.46
CA VAL A 139 20.77 -26.12 0.04
C VAL A 139 20.36 -27.57 0.30
N GLN A 140 20.95 -28.52 -0.44
CA GLN A 140 20.64 -29.96 -0.34
C GLN A 140 20.68 -30.54 1.09
N ASN A 141 21.50 -29.99 1.99
CA ASN A 141 21.59 -30.43 3.38
C ASN A 141 20.56 -29.76 4.33
N GLY A 142 19.40 -29.34 3.80
CA GLY A 142 18.28 -28.76 4.56
C GLY A 142 18.47 -27.32 5.07
N LYS A 143 19.71 -26.82 5.14
CA LYS A 143 20.00 -25.42 5.52
C LYS A 143 19.36 -24.41 4.57
N VAL A 144 19.03 -23.26 5.12
CA VAL A 144 18.35 -22.15 4.44
C VAL A 144 19.16 -20.88 4.66
N TYR A 145 19.27 -20.05 3.63
CA TYR A 145 19.93 -18.76 3.69
C TYR A 145 19.08 -17.68 3.02
N TYR A 146 19.28 -16.41 3.41
CA TYR A 146 18.62 -15.25 2.80
C TYR A 146 19.67 -14.34 2.14
N HIS A 147 19.42 -13.88 0.92
CA HIS A 147 20.30 -12.94 0.22
C HIS A 147 20.19 -11.54 0.85
N VAL A 148 21.32 -10.92 1.20
CA VAL A 148 21.39 -9.66 1.98
C VAL A 148 22.21 -8.54 1.32
N ALA A 149 23.08 -8.89 0.38
CA ALA A 149 23.85 -7.99 -0.49
C ALA A 149 24.37 -8.80 -1.69
N THR A 150 24.93 -8.15 -2.71
CA THR A 150 25.54 -8.81 -3.90
C THR A 150 26.27 -10.10 -3.55
N SER A 151 25.77 -11.23 -4.06
CA SER A 151 26.38 -12.57 -3.89
C SER A 151 26.51 -13.04 -2.43
N GLU A 152 25.85 -12.38 -1.49
CA GLU A 152 26.04 -12.59 -0.05
C GLU A 152 24.75 -13.05 0.64
N TYR A 153 24.90 -14.12 1.41
CA TYR A 153 23.81 -14.89 1.99
C TYR A 153 24.03 -15.04 3.49
N VAL A 154 22.97 -14.90 4.28
CA VAL A 154 23.00 -15.07 5.75
C VAL A 154 22.24 -16.33 6.15
N ASP A 155 22.76 -17.12 7.09
CA ASP A 155 22.09 -18.36 7.55
C ASP A 155 20.80 -18.02 8.30
N SER A 156 19.71 -18.70 7.94
CA SER A 156 18.39 -18.56 8.54
C SER A 156 18.35 -18.69 10.06
N GLU A 157 19.26 -19.46 10.66
CA GLU A 157 19.35 -19.68 12.11
C GLU A 157 19.81 -18.42 12.88
N SER A 158 20.40 -17.44 12.18
CA SER A 158 20.99 -16.23 12.78
C SER A 158 20.04 -15.04 12.94
N GLY A 159 18.78 -15.17 12.51
CA GLY A 159 17.80 -14.07 12.50
C GLY A 159 16.36 -14.55 12.33
N ALA A 160 15.48 -13.63 11.94
CA ALA A 160 14.08 -13.90 11.63
C ALA A 160 13.70 -13.25 10.29
N PHE A 161 13.08 -14.01 9.39
CA PHE A 161 12.56 -13.50 8.12
C PHE A 161 11.09 -13.10 8.25
N THR A 162 10.79 -11.84 7.94
CA THR A 162 9.43 -11.32 7.76
C THR A 162 9.21 -11.05 6.28
N ASN A 163 8.23 -11.74 5.70
CA ASN A 163 7.85 -11.58 4.30
C ASN A 163 6.96 -10.32 4.13
N ASN A 164 7.31 -9.42 3.22
CA ASN A 164 6.49 -8.25 2.90
C ASN A 164 5.22 -8.65 2.15
N VAL A 165 5.27 -9.70 1.32
CA VAL A 165 4.21 -10.09 0.36
C VAL A 165 3.55 -11.40 0.74
N GLU A 166 2.27 -11.35 1.11
CA GLU A 166 1.48 -12.55 1.43
C GLU A 166 0.33 -12.77 0.44
N SER A 167 -0.03 -14.05 0.22
CA SER A 167 -1.24 -14.43 -0.52
C SER A 167 -2.47 -13.86 0.18
N TYR A 168 -3.39 -13.31 -0.60
CA TYR A 168 -4.59 -12.67 -0.05
C TYR A 168 -5.76 -12.86 -1.00
N THR A 169 -6.99 -12.85 -0.49
CA THR A 169 -8.22 -12.98 -1.29
C THR A 169 -9.23 -11.91 -0.89
N GLY A 170 -9.89 -11.33 -1.88
CA GLY A 170 -10.93 -10.32 -1.70
C GLY A 170 -11.15 -9.49 -2.96
N THR A 171 -11.99 -8.47 -2.85
CA THR A 171 -12.20 -7.45 -3.87
C THR A 171 -11.70 -6.11 -3.32
N ALA A 172 -10.87 -5.40 -4.08
CA ALA A 172 -10.49 -4.02 -3.80
C ALA A 172 -11.39 -3.08 -4.62
N ASP A 173 -12.12 -2.23 -3.92
CA ASP A 173 -13.06 -1.28 -4.52
C ASP A 173 -12.51 0.14 -4.38
N VAL A 174 -12.46 0.87 -5.49
CA VAL A 174 -11.82 2.20 -5.58
C VAL A 174 -12.78 3.28 -5.05
N VAL A 175 -12.53 3.75 -3.83
CA VAL A 175 -13.40 4.66 -3.06
C VAL A 175 -12.83 6.08 -2.95
N TYR A 176 -12.30 6.63 -4.05
CA TYR A 176 -11.79 8.00 -4.09
C TYR A 176 -12.90 9.03 -4.41
N LYS A 177 -12.60 10.10 -5.14
CA LYS A 177 -13.53 11.18 -5.48
C LYS A 177 -14.40 10.78 -6.69
N SER A 178 -15.69 11.14 -6.64
CA SER A 178 -16.60 10.94 -7.78
C SER A 178 -16.04 11.55 -9.07
N ASN A 179 -16.17 10.82 -10.19
CA ASN A 179 -15.61 11.18 -11.50
C ASN A 179 -14.07 11.34 -11.53
N SER A 180 -13.34 10.78 -10.56
CA SER A 180 -11.88 10.75 -10.52
C SER A 180 -11.33 9.33 -10.63
N SER A 181 -10.05 9.19 -10.94
CA SER A 181 -9.31 7.93 -11.01
C SER A 181 -8.20 7.83 -9.96
N ILE A 182 -7.60 6.64 -9.84
CA ILE A 182 -6.39 6.39 -9.06
C ILE A 182 -5.33 5.72 -9.95
N HIS A 183 -4.05 5.97 -9.65
CA HIS A 183 -2.94 5.36 -10.38
C HIS A 183 -2.75 3.87 -10.06
N SER A 184 -2.38 3.08 -11.06
CA SER A 184 -1.91 1.70 -10.89
C SER A 184 -0.40 1.57 -11.18
N PHE A 185 0.28 0.68 -10.45
CA PHE A 185 1.75 0.64 -10.39
C PHE A 185 2.31 -0.75 -10.72
N SER A 186 3.46 -0.78 -11.40
CA SER A 186 4.34 -1.93 -11.49
C SER A 186 5.17 -2.00 -10.21
N GLY A 187 5.09 -3.11 -9.48
CA GLY A 187 5.66 -3.19 -8.14
C GLY A 187 4.91 -2.28 -7.15
N TYR A 188 5.45 -2.15 -5.94
CA TYR A 188 4.78 -1.49 -4.82
C TYR A 188 5.77 -0.82 -3.86
N GLY A 189 5.30 0.04 -2.96
CA GLY A 189 6.14 0.78 -2.02
C GLY A 189 7.13 1.70 -2.74
N SER A 190 8.38 1.77 -2.26
CA SER A 190 9.45 2.56 -2.90
C SER A 190 9.89 2.02 -4.26
N LYS A 191 9.45 0.82 -4.66
CA LYS A 191 9.71 0.19 -5.97
C LYS A 191 8.58 0.46 -6.98
N ALA A 192 7.54 1.20 -6.60
CA ALA A 192 6.33 1.40 -7.40
C ALA A 192 6.57 2.35 -8.59
N THR A 193 6.50 1.83 -9.81
CA THR A 193 6.56 2.63 -11.05
C THR A 193 5.17 2.76 -11.64
N TYR A 194 4.69 3.99 -11.86
CA TYR A 194 3.37 4.24 -12.45
C TYR A 194 3.28 3.62 -13.88
N LEU A 195 2.19 2.90 -14.15
CA LEU A 195 2.00 2.16 -15.40
C LEU A 195 1.51 3.01 -16.59
N GLY A 196 1.17 4.29 -16.38
CA GLY A 196 0.42 5.08 -17.36
C GLY A 196 -1.08 4.71 -17.44
N ASN A 197 -1.54 3.82 -16.56
CA ASN A 197 -2.92 3.33 -16.51
C ASN A 197 -3.59 3.64 -15.17
N ASP A 198 -4.82 4.12 -15.27
CA ASP A 198 -5.64 4.63 -14.18
C ASP A 198 -6.91 3.81 -13.98
N LEU A 199 -7.34 3.64 -12.73
CA LEU A 199 -8.55 2.91 -12.34
C LEU A 199 -9.62 3.92 -11.91
N ALA A 200 -10.82 3.83 -12.48
CA ALA A 200 -11.92 4.74 -12.14
C ALA A 200 -12.44 4.50 -10.71
N THR A 201 -12.85 5.56 -10.02
CA THR A 201 -13.60 5.46 -8.75
C THR A 201 -14.92 4.71 -8.99
N GLY A 202 -15.23 3.75 -8.11
CA GLY A 202 -16.32 2.79 -8.28
C GLY A 202 -15.98 1.57 -9.16
N SER A 203 -14.70 1.33 -9.48
CA SER A 203 -14.25 0.07 -10.10
C SER A 203 -13.78 -0.94 -9.05
N SER A 204 -14.02 -2.22 -9.35
CA SER A 204 -13.82 -3.37 -8.46
C SER A 204 -12.78 -4.34 -9.03
N TRP A 205 -11.80 -4.74 -8.23
CA TRP A 205 -10.66 -5.55 -8.69
C TRP A 205 -10.38 -6.74 -7.76
N GLN A 206 -10.16 -7.93 -8.32
CA GLN A 206 -9.80 -9.10 -7.52
C GLN A 206 -8.38 -8.97 -6.95
N VAL A 207 -8.23 -9.16 -5.64
CA VAL A 207 -6.94 -9.15 -4.95
C VAL A 207 -6.42 -10.58 -4.79
N ASN A 208 -5.19 -10.82 -5.23
CA ASN A 208 -4.53 -12.14 -5.14
C ASN A 208 -3.37 -12.17 -4.13
N LYS A 209 -2.81 -11.01 -3.80
CA LYS A 209 -1.76 -10.82 -2.78
C LYS A 209 -1.93 -9.44 -2.15
N ARG A 210 -1.42 -9.27 -0.92
CA ARG A 210 -1.17 -7.95 -0.35
C ARG A 210 0.28 -7.85 0.08
N ALA A 211 0.81 -6.63 0.08
CA ALA A 211 2.15 -6.34 0.56
C ALA A 211 2.10 -5.24 1.62
N LYS A 212 2.85 -5.38 2.72
CA LYS A 212 2.90 -4.35 3.77
C LYS A 212 4.16 -3.49 3.62
N VAL A 213 3.98 -2.17 3.61
CA VAL A 213 5.06 -1.17 3.53
C VAL A 213 4.85 -0.15 4.64
N GLY A 214 5.67 -0.24 5.69
CA GLY A 214 5.43 0.49 6.94
C GLY A 214 4.06 0.13 7.51
N ASN A 215 3.21 1.14 7.75
CA ASN A 215 1.87 0.96 8.31
C ASN A 215 0.75 0.81 7.24
N LYS A 216 1.09 0.82 5.94
CA LYS A 216 0.11 0.75 4.84
C LYS A 216 0.27 -0.53 4.02
N TYR A 217 -0.85 -1.05 3.51
CA TYR A 217 -0.87 -2.14 2.56
C TYR A 217 -0.89 -1.65 1.11
N TRP A 218 -0.43 -2.52 0.21
CA TRP A 218 -0.61 -2.47 -1.23
C TRP A 218 -1.28 -3.77 -1.67
N TYR A 219 -2.15 -3.71 -2.69
CA TYR A 219 -2.95 -4.85 -3.13
C TYR A 219 -2.65 -5.22 -4.58
N GLN A 220 -2.32 -6.49 -4.83
CA GLN A 220 -2.02 -7.01 -6.15
C GLN A 220 -3.31 -7.39 -6.89
N ILE A 221 -3.62 -6.63 -7.94
CA ILE A 221 -4.80 -6.81 -8.79
C ILE A 221 -4.52 -7.48 -10.13
N ALA A 222 -3.26 -7.52 -10.57
CA ALA A 222 -2.78 -8.32 -11.70
C ALA A 222 -1.30 -8.72 -11.49
N ALA A 223 -0.72 -9.51 -12.41
CA ALA A 223 0.56 -10.22 -12.23
C ALA A 223 1.70 -9.46 -11.50
N ASN A 224 1.92 -8.18 -11.84
CA ASN A 224 2.72 -7.25 -11.03
C ASN A 224 2.06 -5.85 -10.92
N THR A 225 0.73 -5.79 -11.05
CA THR A 225 -0.03 -4.53 -10.95
C THR A 225 -0.55 -4.38 -9.53
N TRP A 226 -0.16 -3.30 -8.87
CA TRP A 226 -0.50 -2.99 -7.49
C TRP A 226 -1.19 -1.63 -7.36
N ILE A 227 -2.01 -1.51 -6.31
CA ILE A 227 -2.65 -0.26 -5.89
C ILE A 227 -2.48 -0.03 -4.38
N PRO A 228 -2.33 1.22 -3.92
CA PRO A 228 -2.16 1.55 -2.50
C PRO A 228 -3.48 1.50 -1.73
N GLN A 229 -3.40 1.16 -0.43
CA GLN A 229 -4.49 1.22 0.55
C GLN A 229 -5.24 2.56 0.62
N ASP A 230 -4.59 3.66 0.24
CA ASP A 230 -5.05 5.04 0.48
C ASP A 230 -6.33 5.44 -0.26
N ASN A 231 -6.68 4.71 -1.32
CA ASN A 231 -7.87 5.01 -2.11
C ASN A 231 -8.80 3.79 -2.31
N VAL A 232 -8.60 2.73 -1.53
CA VAL A 232 -9.44 1.53 -1.58
C VAL A 232 -10.01 1.13 -0.22
N VAL A 233 -11.06 0.33 -0.29
CA VAL A 233 -11.54 -0.58 0.74
C VAL A 233 -11.45 -2.00 0.21
N LEU A 234 -11.48 -2.99 1.10
CA LEU A 234 -11.69 -4.38 0.69
C LEU A 234 -13.09 -4.87 1.06
N ASN A 235 -13.68 -5.66 0.16
CA ASN A 235 -14.89 -6.44 0.37
C ASN A 235 -14.59 -7.93 0.09
N ASN A 236 -15.54 -8.83 0.41
CA ASN A 236 -15.44 -10.27 0.11
C ASN A 236 -14.21 -10.97 0.71
N THR A 237 -13.82 -10.60 1.95
CA THR A 237 -12.65 -11.16 2.63
C THR A 237 -12.92 -11.43 4.12
N SER A 238 -12.00 -12.12 4.78
CA SER A 238 -12.15 -12.54 6.18
C SER A 238 -11.71 -11.43 7.14
N TYR A 239 -12.65 -10.99 7.98
CA TYR A 239 -12.43 -10.01 9.04
C TYR A 239 -12.45 -10.65 10.43
N ALA A 240 -11.87 -9.96 11.42
CA ALA A 240 -11.99 -10.35 12.81
C ALA A 240 -13.46 -10.34 13.26
N SER A 241 -13.81 -11.10 14.30
CA SER A 241 -15.19 -11.10 14.85
C SER A 241 -15.51 -9.86 15.68
N ALA A 242 -14.50 -9.12 16.11
CA ALA A 242 -14.60 -7.80 16.74
C ALA A 242 -13.29 -7.03 16.53
N ASP A 243 -13.36 -5.70 16.42
CA ASP A 243 -12.20 -4.81 16.44
C ASP A 243 -12.62 -3.36 16.76
N TRP A 244 -11.67 -2.51 17.17
CA TRP A 244 -11.94 -1.15 17.66
C TRP A 244 -10.78 -0.17 17.48
N VAL A 245 -11.14 1.07 17.17
CA VAL A 245 -10.28 2.26 17.13
C VAL A 245 -10.44 3.01 18.46
N THR A 246 -9.49 2.85 19.38
CA THR A 246 -9.48 3.56 20.67
C THR A 246 -8.88 4.96 20.55
N GLY A 247 -9.36 5.89 21.39
CA GLY A 247 -8.83 7.26 21.44
C GLY A 247 -9.46 8.26 20.47
N VAL A 248 -10.43 7.84 19.64
CA VAL A 248 -11.25 8.76 18.83
C VAL A 248 -11.99 9.72 19.77
N PRO A 249 -11.77 11.05 19.67
CA PRO A 249 -12.36 12.01 20.60
C PRO A 249 -13.88 12.06 20.47
N LEU A 250 -14.55 12.41 21.56
CA LEU A 250 -15.99 12.64 21.62
C LEU A 250 -16.24 14.14 21.76
N ILE A 251 -16.92 14.73 20.77
CA ILE A 251 -17.18 16.17 20.65
C ILE A 251 -18.68 16.37 20.44
N SER A 252 -19.36 17.07 21.36
CA SER A 252 -20.74 17.51 21.09
C SER A 252 -20.76 18.57 20.00
N GLN A 253 -21.74 18.51 19.10
CA GLN A 253 -21.97 19.58 18.12
C GLN A 253 -22.49 20.87 18.79
N ARG A 254 -23.22 20.75 19.91
CA ARG A 254 -23.85 21.85 20.64
C ARG A 254 -22.92 22.50 21.68
N PRO A 255 -23.21 23.74 22.11
CA PRO A 255 -24.30 24.63 21.68
C PRO A 255 -24.09 25.30 20.31
N GLU A 256 -22.87 25.32 19.77
CA GLU A 256 -22.46 26.22 18.67
C GLU A 256 -22.91 25.76 17.29
N LEU A 257 -23.08 24.45 17.07
CA LEU A 257 -23.53 23.86 15.80
C LEU A 257 -24.81 23.00 16.00
N PRO A 258 -25.96 23.61 16.32
CA PRO A 258 -27.25 22.91 16.44
C PRO A 258 -27.59 21.96 15.30
N ASN A 259 -27.12 22.23 14.06
CA ASN A 259 -27.36 21.41 12.87
C ASN A 259 -26.05 20.89 12.21
N GLY A 260 -24.87 21.09 12.80
CA GLY A 260 -23.58 20.68 12.23
C GLY A 260 -23.10 19.29 12.68
N CYS A 261 -23.95 18.27 12.56
CA CYS A 261 -23.59 16.92 13.00
C CYS A 261 -22.45 16.31 12.16
N GLU A 262 -22.52 16.44 10.83
CA GLU A 262 -21.56 15.90 9.87
C GLU A 262 -20.17 16.46 10.09
N ILE A 263 -20.08 17.79 10.22
CA ILE A 263 -18.79 18.45 10.36
C ILE A 263 -18.18 18.25 11.75
N THR A 264 -19.01 18.03 12.78
CA THR A 264 -18.53 17.62 14.10
C THR A 264 -18.02 16.16 14.08
N ALA A 265 -18.70 15.26 13.36
CA ALA A 265 -18.24 13.89 13.15
C ALA A 265 -16.92 13.82 12.35
N VAL A 266 -16.80 14.60 11.28
CA VAL A 266 -15.55 14.78 10.53
C VAL A 266 -14.46 15.42 11.39
N THR A 267 -14.79 16.33 12.30
CA THR A 267 -13.81 16.88 13.26
C THR A 267 -13.24 15.78 14.17
N MET A 268 -14.10 14.91 14.71
CA MET A 268 -13.66 13.78 15.54
C MET A 268 -12.74 12.82 14.78
N MET A 269 -13.10 12.49 13.54
CA MET A 269 -12.28 11.66 12.63
C MET A 269 -10.92 12.31 12.31
N LEU A 270 -10.90 13.60 11.96
CA LEU A 270 -9.67 14.30 11.59
C LEU A 270 -8.75 14.57 12.79
N GLN A 271 -9.29 14.87 13.98
CA GLN A 271 -8.48 14.96 15.20
C GLN A 271 -7.82 13.62 15.53
N TYR A 272 -8.54 12.50 15.34
CA TYR A 272 -7.95 11.17 15.50
C TYR A 272 -6.87 10.88 14.45
N ALA A 273 -7.03 11.36 13.21
CA ALA A 273 -6.00 11.34 12.17
C ALA A 273 -4.75 12.21 12.49
N GLY A 274 -4.74 12.93 13.62
CA GLY A 274 -3.65 13.81 14.06
C GLY A 274 -3.78 15.25 13.59
N ALA A 275 -4.87 15.65 12.92
CA ALA A 275 -5.06 17.01 12.46
C ALA A 275 -5.42 17.96 13.62
N ASN A 276 -4.65 19.03 13.78
CA ASN A 276 -4.94 20.09 14.75
C ASN A 276 -6.05 21.03 14.22
N VAL A 277 -7.30 20.57 14.31
CA VAL A 277 -8.51 21.24 13.80
C VAL A 277 -9.62 21.27 14.86
N ASN A 278 -10.60 22.15 14.68
CA ASN A 278 -11.79 22.21 15.55
C ASN A 278 -13.09 22.37 14.74
N LYS A 279 -14.24 22.04 15.37
CA LYS A 279 -15.55 22.00 14.71
C LYS A 279 -15.99 23.34 14.12
N MET A 280 -15.62 24.47 14.74
CA MET A 280 -16.02 25.80 14.26
C MET A 280 -15.22 26.22 13.04
N GLN A 281 -13.90 25.94 13.04
CA GLN A 281 -13.05 26.10 11.87
C GLN A 281 -13.57 25.26 10.70
N LEU A 282 -13.77 23.95 10.89
CA LEU A 282 -14.22 23.09 9.79
C LEU A 282 -15.64 23.42 9.32
N ALA A 283 -16.53 23.90 10.21
CA ALA A 283 -17.84 24.43 9.83
C ALA A 283 -17.76 25.71 8.97
N GLN A 284 -16.71 26.52 9.12
CA GLN A 284 -16.45 27.69 8.27
C GLN A 284 -15.76 27.31 6.95
N GLU A 285 -14.88 26.31 6.97
CA GLU A 285 -14.12 25.86 5.78
C GLU A 285 -14.89 24.93 4.85
N MET A 286 -15.89 24.18 5.33
CA MET A 286 -16.66 23.26 4.47
C MET A 286 -17.43 24.01 3.36
N PRO A 287 -17.42 23.51 2.11
CA PRO A 287 -18.07 24.18 0.99
C PRO A 287 -19.59 24.26 1.21
N ARG A 288 -20.23 25.28 0.64
CA ARG A 288 -21.67 25.56 0.80
C ARG A 288 -22.39 25.50 -0.55
N SER A 289 -23.58 24.92 -0.56
CA SER A 289 -24.38 24.73 -1.78
C SER A 289 -25.86 24.51 -1.44
N SER A 290 -26.74 24.66 -2.43
CA SER A 290 -28.14 24.18 -2.36
C SER A 290 -28.29 22.70 -2.73
N ASN A 291 -27.20 22.01 -3.06
CA ASN A 291 -27.16 20.57 -3.31
C ASN A 291 -26.10 19.92 -2.39
N PRO A 292 -26.48 18.95 -1.53
CA PRO A 292 -25.61 18.43 -0.48
C PRO A 292 -24.39 17.66 -1.00
N ASN A 293 -24.38 17.25 -2.28
CA ASN A 293 -23.23 16.62 -2.92
C ASN A 293 -22.13 17.62 -3.32
N TYR A 294 -22.41 18.93 -3.29
CA TYR A 294 -21.46 20.00 -3.62
C TYR A 294 -21.17 20.95 -2.45
N GLY A 295 -21.93 20.88 -1.35
CA GLY A 295 -21.67 21.65 -0.14
C GLY A 295 -22.82 21.59 0.88
N TYR A 296 -22.57 22.05 2.09
CA TYR A 296 -23.55 22.09 3.17
C TYR A 296 -24.69 23.06 2.84
N MET A 297 -25.93 22.59 3.00
CA MET A 297 -27.15 23.36 2.77
C MET A 297 -27.51 24.21 4.00
N GLY A 298 -27.61 25.52 3.80
CA GLY A 298 -27.89 26.48 4.87
C GLY A 298 -26.69 26.72 5.78
N GLN A 299 -26.94 26.94 7.08
CA GLN A 299 -25.93 27.20 8.09
C GLN A 299 -26.02 26.22 9.28
N PRO A 300 -24.92 25.58 9.72
CA PRO A 300 -24.95 24.59 10.80
C PRO A 300 -25.19 25.20 12.19
N TRP A 301 -25.09 26.54 12.31
CA TRP A 301 -25.24 27.30 13.54
C TRP A 301 -26.63 27.97 13.71
N ASP A 302 -27.49 27.93 12.70
CA ASP A 302 -28.86 28.46 12.78
C ASP A 302 -29.90 27.49 12.18
N ASN A 303 -31.16 27.92 12.13
CA ASN A 303 -32.30 27.10 11.72
C ASN A 303 -32.40 26.83 10.20
N THR A 304 -31.46 27.32 9.38
CA THR A 304 -31.41 27.04 7.94
C THR A 304 -30.62 25.79 7.58
N GLY A 305 -29.78 25.28 8.49
CA GLY A 305 -28.91 24.13 8.25
C GLY A 305 -29.67 22.81 8.05
N ILE A 306 -29.26 22.02 7.05
CA ILE A 306 -29.90 20.73 6.73
C ILE A 306 -28.88 19.58 6.73
N THR A 307 -27.96 19.53 5.75
CA THR A 307 -26.94 18.47 5.64
C THR A 307 -25.84 18.79 4.61
N ILE A 308 -24.77 18.00 4.61
CA ILE A 308 -23.73 17.87 3.57
C ILE A 308 -23.45 16.36 3.36
N PHE A 309 -23.14 15.93 2.13
CA PHE A 309 -22.83 14.52 1.82
C PHE A 309 -21.33 14.31 1.50
N PRO A 310 -20.81 13.06 1.61
CA PRO A 310 -19.39 12.75 1.43
C PRO A 310 -18.68 13.38 0.22
N PRO A 311 -19.24 13.46 -1.01
CA PRO A 311 -18.53 14.01 -2.16
C PRO A 311 -18.05 15.45 -1.96
N ALA A 312 -18.81 16.27 -1.22
CA ALA A 312 -18.46 17.65 -0.91
C ALA A 312 -17.37 17.79 0.17
N LEU A 313 -17.22 16.77 1.03
CA LEU A 313 -16.26 16.77 2.13
C LEU A 313 -14.87 16.24 1.72
N MET A 314 -14.75 15.52 0.62
CA MET A 314 -13.51 14.83 0.22
C MET A 314 -12.27 15.72 0.19
N ASN A 315 -12.35 16.91 -0.43
CA ASN A 315 -11.23 17.84 -0.50
C ASN A 315 -10.86 18.43 0.89
N LEU A 316 -11.83 18.53 1.81
CA LEU A 316 -11.58 19.01 3.17
C LEU A 316 -10.94 17.92 4.04
N VAL A 317 -11.37 16.67 3.89
CA VAL A 317 -10.76 15.52 4.59
C VAL A 317 -9.32 15.31 4.11
N GLU A 318 -9.11 15.28 2.79
CA GLU A 318 -7.79 15.08 2.18
C GLU A 318 -6.80 16.19 2.56
N LYS A 319 -7.26 17.45 2.63
CA LYS A 319 -6.46 18.59 3.13
C LYS A 319 -5.88 18.36 4.53
N TYR A 320 -6.57 17.62 5.39
CA TYR A 320 -6.22 17.47 6.81
C TYR A 320 -5.70 16.08 7.21
N ALA A 321 -6.06 15.02 6.50
CA ALA A 321 -5.55 13.67 6.71
C ALA A 321 -4.50 13.23 5.66
N GLY A 322 -4.30 14.01 4.58
CA GLY A 322 -3.45 13.67 3.44
C GLY A 322 -4.12 12.72 2.43
N THR A 323 -5.14 11.98 2.86
CA THR A 323 -5.95 11.06 2.06
C THR A 323 -7.44 11.24 2.40
N ALA A 324 -8.33 10.75 1.53
CA ALA A 324 -9.78 10.74 1.77
C ALA A 324 -10.44 9.59 0.99
N LYS A 325 -11.47 8.98 1.60
CA LYS A 325 -12.20 7.83 1.04
C LYS A 325 -13.71 8.04 1.09
N ASN A 326 -14.37 8.13 -0.06
CA ASN A 326 -15.82 8.19 -0.19
C ASN A 326 -16.39 6.77 -0.28
N MET A 327 -16.82 6.23 0.85
CA MET A 327 -17.33 4.86 0.96
C MET A 327 -18.86 4.81 0.76
N THR A 328 -19.42 5.75 -0.01
CA THR A 328 -20.87 5.84 -0.24
C THR A 328 -21.34 4.71 -1.16
N GLY A 329 -22.20 3.83 -0.65
CA GLY A 329 -22.74 2.67 -1.37
C GLY A 329 -22.05 1.34 -1.05
N GLU A 330 -20.93 1.38 -0.33
CA GLU A 330 -20.14 0.22 0.05
C GLU A 330 -20.88 -0.78 0.96
N THR A 331 -20.30 -1.96 1.16
CA THR A 331 -20.85 -2.93 2.14
C THR A 331 -20.33 -2.64 3.56
N PHE A 332 -20.88 -3.35 4.56
CA PHE A 332 -20.38 -3.25 5.93
C PHE A 332 -18.94 -3.78 6.09
N ASP A 333 -18.45 -4.62 5.17
CA ASP A 333 -17.05 -5.07 5.16
C ASP A 333 -16.08 -3.90 4.93
N ALA A 334 -16.47 -2.90 4.13
CA ALA A 334 -15.67 -1.68 3.95
C ALA A 334 -15.55 -0.87 5.25
N ILE A 335 -16.56 -0.89 6.13
CA ILE A 335 -16.47 -0.28 7.47
C ILE A 335 -15.53 -1.11 8.37
N LYS A 336 -15.67 -2.44 8.40
CA LYS A 336 -14.74 -3.31 9.14
C LYS A 336 -13.30 -3.06 8.71
N TYR A 337 -13.06 -3.02 7.40
CA TYR A 337 -11.76 -2.77 6.79
C TYR A 337 -11.06 -1.54 7.37
N GLN A 338 -11.73 -0.38 7.44
CA GLN A 338 -11.14 0.83 8.01
C GLN A 338 -10.82 0.62 9.50
N ILE A 339 -11.76 0.08 10.28
CA ILE A 339 -11.54 -0.21 11.71
C ILE A 339 -10.33 -1.14 11.90
N ASN A 340 -10.19 -2.19 11.09
CA ASN A 340 -9.09 -3.16 11.15
C ASN A 340 -7.73 -2.61 10.67
N ILE A 341 -7.70 -1.49 9.94
CA ILE A 341 -6.46 -0.72 9.69
C ILE A 341 -6.27 0.44 10.67
N GLY A 342 -7.15 0.61 11.66
CA GLY A 342 -7.08 1.63 12.71
C GLY A 342 -7.74 2.97 12.36
N HIS A 343 -8.58 3.03 11.32
CA HIS A 343 -9.21 4.25 10.81
C HIS A 343 -10.71 4.29 11.16
N PRO A 344 -11.21 5.35 11.85
CA PRO A 344 -12.64 5.50 12.13
C PRO A 344 -13.43 5.95 10.88
N VAL A 345 -14.74 5.72 10.86
CA VAL A 345 -15.61 6.00 9.70
C VAL A 345 -16.79 6.88 10.08
N VAL A 346 -16.94 8.03 9.42
CA VAL A 346 -18.14 8.88 9.59
C VAL A 346 -19.26 8.34 8.70
N THR A 347 -20.45 8.12 9.26
CA THR A 347 -21.61 7.54 8.55
C THR A 347 -22.87 8.38 8.74
N TRP A 348 -23.72 8.45 7.70
CA TRP A 348 -25.01 9.16 7.74
C TRP A 348 -26.13 8.18 8.04
N ASN A 349 -27.00 8.57 8.97
CA ASN A 349 -28.03 7.73 9.58
C ASN A 349 -29.33 8.53 9.73
N THR A 350 -30.47 7.83 9.83
CA THR A 350 -31.79 8.41 10.12
C THR A 350 -32.09 8.20 11.61
N LEU A 351 -31.74 9.18 12.46
CA LEU A 351 -31.75 9.05 13.92
C LEU A 351 -32.28 10.30 14.62
N HIS A 352 -32.69 10.15 15.88
CA HIS A 352 -33.17 11.23 16.77
C HIS A 352 -34.39 12.04 16.24
N GLY A 353 -35.07 11.52 15.22
CA GLY A 353 -36.16 12.20 14.50
C GLY A 353 -35.69 13.04 13.30
N PHE A 354 -34.39 13.05 12.99
CA PHE A 354 -33.83 13.79 11.86
C PHE A 354 -33.77 12.94 10.59
N PRO A 355 -33.98 13.54 9.41
CA PRO A 355 -33.79 12.88 8.13
C PRO A 355 -32.31 12.64 7.78
N TYR A 356 -31.39 13.30 8.50
CA TYR A 356 -29.94 13.13 8.40
C TYR A 356 -29.33 13.31 9.79
N HIS A 357 -28.45 12.40 10.20
CA HIS A 357 -27.61 12.50 11.39
C HIS A 357 -26.27 11.80 11.17
N ALA A 358 -25.17 12.36 11.68
CA ALA A 358 -23.83 11.81 11.50
C ALA A 358 -23.29 11.15 12.77
N LEU A 359 -22.80 9.93 12.60
CA LEU A 359 -22.12 9.14 13.62
C LEU A 359 -20.65 8.94 13.23
N VAL A 360 -19.77 8.70 14.20
CA VAL A 360 -18.40 8.21 13.94
C VAL A 360 -18.33 6.78 14.43
N VAL A 361 -18.30 5.81 13.51
CA VAL A 361 -18.06 4.40 13.84
C VAL A 361 -16.63 4.25 14.33
N THR A 362 -16.48 3.68 15.51
CA THR A 362 -15.22 3.46 16.23
C THR A 362 -14.93 1.98 16.47
N GLY A 363 -15.86 1.06 16.19
CA GLY A 363 -15.61 -0.38 16.29
C GLY A 363 -16.81 -1.23 15.94
N TYR A 364 -16.64 -2.54 16.01
CA TYR A 364 -17.71 -3.53 15.85
C TYR A 364 -17.42 -4.79 16.68
N ASP A 365 -18.47 -5.55 17.02
CA ASP A 365 -18.35 -6.94 17.47
C ASP A 365 -19.22 -7.86 16.59
N ALA A 366 -19.45 -9.12 17.01
CA ALA A 366 -20.25 -10.08 16.25
C ALA A 366 -21.75 -9.68 16.12
N ASN A 367 -22.21 -8.69 16.88
CA ASN A 367 -23.62 -8.30 16.99
C ASN A 367 -23.87 -6.78 16.81
N ASN A 368 -22.88 -5.93 17.08
CA ASN A 368 -23.03 -4.49 17.30
C ASN A 368 -22.02 -3.64 16.51
N VAL A 369 -22.43 -2.41 16.18
CA VAL A 369 -21.57 -1.32 15.72
C VAL A 369 -21.41 -0.33 16.86
N TYR A 370 -20.18 0.05 17.18
CA TYR A 370 -19.82 1.03 18.20
C TYR A 370 -19.53 2.37 17.56
N TYR A 371 -20.04 3.46 18.15
CA TYR A 371 -19.89 4.80 17.57
C TYR A 371 -19.93 5.94 18.60
N ASN A 372 -19.28 7.05 18.26
CA ASN A 372 -19.43 8.34 18.92
C ASN A 372 -20.59 9.12 18.27
N ASP A 373 -21.50 9.66 19.10
CA ASP A 373 -22.63 10.48 18.70
C ASP A 373 -22.48 11.91 19.24
N CYS A 374 -22.33 12.88 18.33
CA CYS A 374 -22.17 14.30 18.65
C CYS A 374 -23.47 15.00 19.12
N TRP A 375 -24.64 14.39 18.90
CA TRP A 375 -25.93 14.93 19.34
C TRP A 375 -26.19 14.60 20.81
N THR A 376 -26.10 13.32 21.18
CA THR A 376 -26.24 12.87 22.57
C THR A 376 -25.00 13.13 23.43
N ASN A 377 -23.85 13.39 22.80
CA ASN A 377 -22.53 13.47 23.44
C ASN A 377 -22.20 12.18 24.21
N GLN A 378 -22.36 11.04 23.55
CA GLN A 378 -22.08 9.71 24.10
C GLN A 378 -21.34 8.83 23.08
N SER A 379 -20.49 7.94 23.58
CA SER A 379 -20.07 6.73 22.87
C SER A 379 -21.08 5.63 23.20
N THR A 380 -21.65 4.99 22.19
CA THR A 380 -22.72 3.99 22.35
C THR A 380 -22.68 2.94 21.24
N GLN A 381 -23.67 2.04 21.20
CA GLN A 381 -23.73 0.94 20.23
C GLN A 381 -25.15 0.74 19.67
N MET A 382 -25.26 0.11 18.51
CA MET A 382 -26.51 -0.48 18.02
C MET A 382 -26.25 -1.82 17.32
N ASN A 383 -27.27 -2.68 17.21
CA ASN A 383 -27.14 -3.96 16.51
C ASN A 383 -26.78 -3.78 15.03
N ILE A 384 -25.90 -4.63 14.48
CA ILE A 384 -25.41 -4.54 13.08
C ILE A 384 -26.55 -4.54 12.06
N ASN A 385 -27.58 -5.37 12.23
CA ASN A 385 -28.69 -5.42 11.28
C ASN A 385 -29.54 -4.14 11.37
N SER A 386 -29.70 -3.58 12.57
CA SER A 386 -30.35 -2.27 12.76
C SER A 386 -29.52 -1.13 12.17
N PHE A 387 -28.19 -1.18 12.30
CA PHE A 387 -27.28 -0.20 11.70
C PHE A 387 -27.35 -0.25 10.17
N ILE A 388 -27.18 -1.43 9.56
CA ILE A 388 -27.21 -1.59 8.11
C ILE A 388 -28.57 -1.17 7.55
N ALA A 389 -29.68 -1.61 8.14
CA ALA A 389 -31.02 -1.21 7.70
C ALA A 389 -31.29 0.30 7.84
N ASN A 390 -30.64 0.98 8.79
CA ASN A 390 -30.72 2.44 8.93
C ASN A 390 -29.84 3.15 7.88
N TRP A 391 -28.59 2.71 7.73
CA TRP A 391 -27.59 3.20 6.78
C TRP A 391 -28.03 3.00 5.31
N ASP A 392 -28.79 1.93 5.03
CA ASP A 392 -29.47 1.68 3.75
C ASP A 392 -30.42 2.83 3.38
N THR A 393 -31.19 3.38 4.34
CA THR A 393 -32.06 4.56 4.09
C THR A 393 -31.28 5.82 3.71
N GLN A 394 -29.98 5.82 3.98
CA GLN A 394 -29.05 6.91 3.70
C GLN A 394 -28.09 6.61 2.55
N ASN A 395 -28.49 5.74 1.62
CA ASN A 395 -27.69 5.30 0.46
C ASN A 395 -26.29 4.80 0.85
N ARG A 396 -26.15 4.27 2.07
CA ARG A 396 -24.87 3.88 2.67
C ARG A 396 -23.77 4.94 2.60
N ARG A 397 -24.12 6.21 2.80
CA ARG A 397 -23.14 7.32 2.83
C ARG A 397 -22.14 7.13 3.96
N ALA A 398 -20.87 7.12 3.62
CA ALA A 398 -19.76 7.03 4.56
C ALA A 398 -18.51 7.76 4.04
N ILE A 399 -17.68 8.27 4.95
CA ILE A 399 -16.37 8.84 4.64
C ILE A 399 -15.32 8.41 5.68
N SER A 400 -14.11 8.14 5.20
CA SER A 400 -12.91 7.89 6.02
C SER A 400 -11.69 8.49 5.29
N TYR A 401 -10.47 8.07 5.63
CA TYR A 401 -9.22 8.53 5.03
C TYR A 401 -8.26 7.37 4.72
#